data_AF-A0A2H0QI34-F1
#
_entry.id   AF-A0A2H0QI34-F1
#
_cell.length_a   1.000
_cell.length_b   1.000
_cell.length_c   1.000
_cell.angle_alpha   90.00
_cell.angle_beta   90.00
_cell.angle_gamma   90.00
#
_symmetry.space_group_name_H-M   'P 1'
#
loop_
_entity.id
_entity.type
_entity.pdbx_description
1 polymer ?
#
loop_
_entity_poly.entity_id
_entity_poly.type
_entity_poly.pdbx_seq_one_letter_code
_entity_poly.pdbx_strand_id
1 'polypeptide(L)' 'MKNFINASNWFYRLQQLVILILHFVLLYWMFYALTESGSLTTFEVSMHFVGMAIFGASLIRGCAYWARYHHLKEQTQNHA' A
#
# COMPACT_ATOMS: atom_id res chain seq x y z
N MET A 1 -3.98 -24.10 26.64
CA MET A 1 -4.40 -22.93 25.82
C MET A 1 -3.25 -22.57 24.90
N LYS A 2 -3.42 -22.73 23.59
CA LYS A 2 -2.37 -22.43 22.60
C LYS A 2 -2.19 -20.91 22.56
N ASN A 3 -0.97 -20.42 22.80
CA ASN A 3 -0.61 -19.01 22.66
C ASN A 3 -0.76 -18.60 21.18
N PHE A 4 -1.91 -18.00 20.83
CA PHE A 4 -2.26 -17.57 19.47
C PHE A 4 -1.61 -16.25 19.02
N ILE A 5 -0.72 -15.68 19.84
CA ILE A 5 0.00 -14.45 19.52
C ILE A 5 1.51 -14.78 19.54
N ASN A 6 1.99 -15.38 18.46
CA ASN A 6 3.42 -15.42 18.17
C ASN A 6 3.80 -14.05 17.58
N ALA A 7 4.77 -13.35 18.20
CA ALA A 7 5.26 -12.04 17.76
C ALA A 7 5.71 -12.01 16.28
N SER A 8 6.00 -13.18 15.71
CA SER A 8 6.28 -13.37 14.28
C SER A 8 5.14 -12.89 13.36
N ASN A 9 3.88 -13.00 13.78
CA ASN A 9 2.73 -12.63 12.94
C ASN A 9 2.24 -11.18 13.08
N TRP A 10 2.80 -10.43 14.03
CA TRP A 10 2.38 -9.05 14.29
C TRP A 10 2.82 -8.11 13.18
N PHE A 11 3.99 -8.35 12.60
CA PHE A 11 4.52 -7.58 11.48
C PHE A 11 3.59 -7.67 10.25
N TYR A 12 3.01 -8.84 9.97
CA TYR A 12 2.06 -9.03 8.85
C TYR A 12 0.81 -8.16 9.00
N ARG A 13 0.23 -8.13 10.19
CA ARG A 13 -0.99 -7.33 10.45
C ARG A 13 -0.70 -5.84 10.42
N LEU A 14 0.46 -5.42 10.94
CA LEU A 14 0.89 -4.03 10.95
C LEU A 14 1.16 -3.53 9.51
N GLN A 15 1.75 -4.37 8.67
CA GLN A 15 2.05 -4.04 7.28
C GLN A 15 0.79 -3.94 6.41
N GLN A 16 -0.19 -4.82 6.63
CA GLN A 16 -1.51 -4.70 6.00
C GLN A 16 -2.24 -3.41 6.43
N LEU A 17 -2.08 -3.02 7.70
CA LEU A 17 -2.56 -1.74 8.22
C LEU A 17 -1.87 -0.55 7.54
N VAL A 18 -0.56 -0.61 7.32
CA VAL A 18 0.20 0.44 6.63
C VAL A 18 -0.25 0.59 5.18
N ILE A 19 -0.45 -0.52 4.45
CA ILE A 19 -0.95 -0.49 3.06
C ILE A 19 -2.36 0.12 3.01
N LEU A 20 -3.20 -0.20 3.99
CA LEU A 20 -4.56 0.33 4.10
C LEU A 20 -4.55 1.84 4.39
N ILE A 21 -3.68 2.31 5.29
CA ILE A 21 -3.49 3.74 5.56
C ILE A 21 -2.98 4.46 4.31
N LEU A 22 -2.00 3.89 3.59
CA LEU A 22 -1.47 4.46 2.34
C LEU A 22 -2.56 4.60 1.26
N HIS A 23 -3.49 3.64 1.18
CA HIS A 23 -4.66 3.74 0.30
C HIS A 23 -5.60 4.88 0.71
N PHE A 24 -5.89 5.02 2.01
CA PHE A 24 -6.71 6.12 2.51
C PHE A 24 -6.08 7.49 2.26
N VAL A 25 -4.76 7.61 2.38
CA VAL A 25 -4.04 8.84 2.01
C VAL A 25 -4.20 9.15 0.53
N LEU A 26 -4.14 8.14 -0.35
CA LEU A 26 -4.37 8.32 -1.78
C LEU A 26 -5.79 8.84 -2.08
N LEU A 27 -6.81 8.28 -1.39
CA LEU A 27 -8.20 8.73 -1.49
C LEU A 27 -8.37 10.18 -1.01
N TYR A 28 -7.76 10.52 0.13
CA TYR A 28 -7.78 11.89 0.65
C TYR A 28 -7.08 12.86 -0.29
N TRP A 29 -5.94 12.46 -0.86
CA TRP A 29 -5.20 13.25 -1.83
C TRP A 29 -6.03 13.51 -3.08
N MET A 30 -6.77 12.52 -3.56
CA MET A 30 -7.68 12.68 -4.70
C MET A 30 -8.82 13.66 -4.39
N PHE A 31 -9.37 13.61 -3.17
CA PHE A 31 -10.42 14.53 -2.71
C PHE A 31 -9.92 15.98 -2.56
N TYR A 32 -8.71 16.14 -2.03
CA TYR A 32 -8.02 17.43 -1.93
C TYR A 32 -7.73 17.99 -3.31
N ALA A 33 -7.16 17.18 -4.20
CA ALA A 33 -6.89 17.57 -5.58
C ALA A 33 -8.19 18.00 -6.27
N LEU A 34 -9.32 17.30 -6.09
CA LEU A 34 -10.60 17.69 -6.69
C LEU A 34 -11.17 19.01 -6.13
N THR A 35 -10.99 19.25 -4.84
CA THR A 35 -11.46 20.47 -4.16
C THR A 35 -10.67 21.70 -4.60
N GLU A 36 -9.35 21.54 -4.73
CA GLU A 36 -8.44 22.62 -5.16
C GLU A 36 -8.35 22.73 -6.70
N SER A 37 -8.77 21.71 -7.46
CA SER A 37 -8.79 21.73 -8.94
C SER A 37 -9.68 22.83 -9.52
N GLY A 38 -10.65 23.35 -8.75
CA GLY A 38 -11.43 24.52 -9.14
C GLY A 38 -10.62 25.83 -9.14
N SER A 39 -9.47 25.87 -8.45
CA SER A 39 -8.59 27.04 -8.30
C SER A 39 -7.20 26.84 -8.92
N LEU A 40 -6.78 25.59 -9.18
CA LEU A 40 -5.44 25.24 -9.67
C LEU A 40 -5.39 25.11 -11.19
N THR A 41 -4.25 25.49 -11.78
CA THR A 41 -3.98 25.35 -13.22
C THR A 41 -3.96 23.89 -13.68
N THR A 42 -4.40 23.62 -14.91
CA THR A 42 -4.44 22.27 -15.53
C THR A 42 -3.12 21.51 -15.41
N PHE A 43 -1.99 22.22 -15.42
CA PHE A 43 -0.65 21.64 -15.27
C PHE A 43 -0.41 21.02 -13.89
N GLU A 44 -0.86 21.66 -12.80
CA GLU A 44 -0.73 21.14 -11.44
C GLU A 44 -1.63 19.93 -11.21
N VAL A 45 -2.87 19.97 -11.71
CA VAL A 45 -3.80 18.84 -11.62
C VAL A 45 -3.24 17.61 -12.35
N SER A 46 -2.64 17.82 -13.52
CA SER A 46 -1.98 16.77 -14.30
C SER A 46 -0.81 16.14 -13.54
N MET A 47 0.01 16.96 -12.87
CA MET A 47 1.13 16.48 -12.06
C MET A 47 0.66 15.68 -10.85
N HIS A 48 -0.38 16.15 -10.16
CA HIS A 48 -1.02 15.41 -9.06
C HIS A 48 -1.59 14.07 -9.53
N PHE A 49 -2.21 14.03 -10.71
CA PHE A 49 -2.77 12.80 -11.29
C PHE A 49 -1.67 11.76 -11.60
N VAL A 50 -0.55 12.19 -12.20
CA VAL A 50 0.60 11.32 -12.46
C VAL A 50 1.21 10.81 -11.15
N GLY A 51 1.35 11.68 -10.14
CA GLY A 51 1.80 11.30 -8.81
C GLY A 51 0.91 10.23 -8.17
N MET A 52 -0.41 10.40 -8.23
CA MET A 52 -1.39 9.42 -7.74
C MET A 52 -1.31 8.10 -8.50
N ALA A 53 -1.17 8.14 -9.83
CA ALA A 53 -1.05 6.93 -10.66
C ALA A 53 0.22 6.14 -10.32
N ILE A 54 1.36 6.81 -10.16
CA ILE A 54 2.64 6.17 -9.80
C ILE A 54 2.57 5.59 -8.39
N PHE A 55 1.97 6.31 -7.45
CA PHE A 55 1.83 5.85 -6.06
C PHE A 55 0.92 4.61 -5.98
N GLY A 56 -0.23 4.65 -6.66
CA GLY A 56 -1.15 3.51 -6.76
C GLY A 56 -0.47 2.28 -7.40
N ALA A 57 0.22 2.47 -8.52
CA ALA A 57 0.93 1.38 -9.19
C ALA A 57 2.05 0.79 -8.33
N SER A 58 2.79 1.63 -7.60
CA SER A 58 3.87 1.21 -6.71
C SER A 58 3.34 0.45 -5.50
N LEU A 59 2.21 0.86 -4.93
CA LEU A 59 1.52 0.14 -3.85
C LEU A 59 1.10 -1.26 -4.28
N ILE A 60 0.42 -1.38 -5.43
CA ILE A 60 -0.05 -2.68 -5.93
C ILE A 60 1.13 -3.60 -6.26
N ARG A 61 2.16 -3.07 -6.94
CA ARG A 61 3.36 -3.83 -7.29
C ARG A 61 4.17 -4.24 -6.07
N GLY A 62 4.27 -3.36 -5.08
CA GLY A 62 4.90 -3.63 -3.78
C GLY A 62 4.20 -4.77 -3.07
N CYS A 63 2.86 -4.73 -2.98
CA CYS A 63 2.06 -5.80 -2.41
C CYS A 63 2.26 -7.14 -3.14
N ALA A 64 2.24 -7.14 -4.48
CA ALA A 64 2.40 -8.36 -5.27
C ALA A 64 3.81 -8.97 -5.17
N TYR A 65 4.86 -8.14 -5.21
CA TYR A 65 6.24 -8.60 -5.04
C TYR A 65 6.46 -9.17 -3.63
N TRP A 66 5.88 -8.54 -2.63
CA TRP A 66 6.01 -8.95 -1.24
C TRP A 66 5.23 -10.22 -0.92
N ALA A 67 4.01 -10.37 -1.45
CA ALA A 67 3.25 -11.61 -1.37
C ALA A 67 4.01 -12.79 -1.98
N ARG A 68 4.66 -12.57 -3.13
CA ARG A 68 5.52 -13.57 -3.78
C ARG A 68 6.75 -13.92 -2.94
N TYR A 69 7.42 -12.94 -2.34
CA TYR A 69 8.55 -13.18 -1.44
C TYR A 69 8.14 -14.01 -0.21
N HIS A 70 6.95 -13.75 0.34
CA HIS A 70 6.39 -14.50 1.47
C HIS A 70 6.09 -15.96 1.10
N HIS A 71 5.38 -16.18 -0.01
CA HIS A 71 5.09 -17.53 -0.50
C HIS A 71 6.36 -18.37 -0.69
N LEU A 72 7.43 -17.77 -1.24
CA LEU A 72 8.73 -18.43 -1.38
C LEU A 72 9.37 -18.77 -0.02
N LYS A 73 9.27 -17.87 0.97
CA LYS A 73 9.83 -18.07 2.31
C LYS A 73 9.11 -19.18 3.09
N GLU A 74 7.80 -19.28 2.94
CA GLU A 74 6.98 -20.36 3.53
C GLU A 74 7.25 -21.73 2.87
N GLN A 75 7.57 -21.75 1.57
CA GLN A 75 7.94 -22.98 0.87
C GLN A 75 9.31 -23.49 1.32
N THR A 76 10.29 -22.60 1.53
CA THR A 76 11.63 -23.00 2.02
C THR A 76 11.60 -23.53 3.46
N GLN A 77 10.73 -22.98 4.33
CA GLN A 77 10.60 -23.45 5.72
C GLN A 77 9.88 -24.79 5.88
N ASN A 78 9.04 -25.21 4.91
CA ASN A 78 8.35 -26.50 4.93
C ASN A 78 9.15 -27.64 4.29
N HIS A 79 10.24 -27.33 3.59
CA HIS A 79 11.12 -28.30 2.92
C HIS A 79 12.48 -28.49 3.61
N ALA A 80 12.68 -27.93 4.81
CA ALA A 80 13.85 -28.11 5.67
C ALA A 80 13.44 -28.73 7.01
#